data_AF-C5MFW8-F1
#
_entry.id   AF-C5MFW8-F1
#
_cell.length_a   1.000
_cell.length_b   1.000
_cell.length_c   1.000
_cell.angle_alpha   90.00
_cell.angle_beta   90.00
_cell.angle_gamma   90.00
#
_symmetry.space_group_name_H-M   'P 1'
#
loop_
_entity.id
_entity.type
_entity.pdbx_description
1 polymer ?
#
loop_
_entity_poly.entity_id
_entity_poly.type
_entity_poly.pdbx_seq_one_letter_code
_entity_poly.pdbx_strand_id
1 'polypeptide(L)'
;MYRRILPAIRCMRYYSQIPVSQILSTPITYKSIQKIIPYFVKLSIEEQDKLIATNPKLINIQLQLLLCFEPTSKNIFKFISDNSKHVQVELAETYIYNLLVSNNLKAATALLHKLLNENKEFQLSNELWSYYMDVVCRNGDHLGAMLVYHELIDNVKFYDEITYLVQTNNLIPFLVNTTTLECLATIFKNNKDPSRIDGILQYFRRFYSYHQYQYLYKALLILRVECYSSMNNLPQSLKCFKNLAFAHNQTDIQGKKAVSAVVENIQTRKENIENNENSIDYQDSKHNLDIHQNLLANICQTELFSPLMHRNVYSSKKMGGPVPVINGSVFRDELPNFEQLITEHVSQMDMREILHLTKSSHLLIHIFIVSALCNVGKPETALSYLKTLSHIFPNKTKKHLIKNQNFIRILTSTTNIDFATEVLNFCRSSQNDHVDSRVMKAYVQVLLSNNKSSWSDLQQPLAAIEKSKNNNLTLTKEQYERLQKITEHTNNSYNFIHVHN
;
A
#
# COMPACT_ATOMS: atom_id res chain seq x y z
N MET A 1 26.80 10.89 18.17
CA MET A 1 27.55 12.01 18.78
C MET A 1 28.69 12.40 17.83
N TYR A 2 28.37 13.10 16.73
CA TYR A 2 29.36 13.49 15.72
C TYR A 2 30.05 14.79 16.17
N ARG A 3 31.35 14.72 16.47
CA ARG A 3 32.19 15.89 16.70
C ARG A 3 32.17 16.74 15.43
N ARG A 4 31.54 17.92 15.49
CA ARG A 4 31.73 19.01 14.53
C ARG A 4 33.21 19.40 14.57
N ILE A 5 34.00 18.89 13.64
CA ILE A 5 35.32 19.44 13.35
C ILE A 5 35.07 20.70 12.52
N LEU A 6 34.81 21.80 13.22
CA LEU A 6 35.01 23.14 12.66
C LEU A 6 36.52 23.28 12.41
N PRO A 7 36.98 23.54 11.18
CA PRO A 7 38.33 24.05 11.01
C PRO A 7 38.34 25.44 11.64
N ALA A 8 38.97 25.55 12.81
CA ALA A 8 39.27 26.83 13.40
C ALA A 8 40.04 27.67 12.37
N ILE A 9 39.54 28.87 12.09
CA ILE A 9 40.11 29.90 11.19
C ILE A 9 41.55 30.33 11.59
N ARG A 10 42.17 29.72 12.61
CA ARG A 10 43.45 30.14 13.18
C ARG A 10 44.71 29.45 12.62
N CYS A 11 44.61 28.50 11.69
CA CYS A 11 45.79 27.83 11.12
C CYS A 11 46.03 28.09 9.61
N MET A 12 45.62 29.26 9.08
CA MET A 12 45.91 29.62 7.67
C MET A 12 47.27 30.33 7.45
N ARG A 13 48.13 30.45 8.46
CA ARG A 13 49.42 31.17 8.35
C ARG A 13 50.63 30.33 7.93
N TYR A 14 50.52 29.00 7.88
CA TYR A 14 51.65 28.14 7.47
C TYR A 14 51.18 26.99 6.58
N TYR A 15 50.93 27.30 5.31
CA TYR A 15 50.94 26.29 4.25
C TYR A 15 51.72 26.84 3.06
N SER A 16 52.74 26.07 2.69
CA SER A 16 53.81 26.34 1.74
C SER A 16 53.32 26.60 0.31
N GLN A 17 54.21 27.21 -0.47
CA GLN A 17 54.10 27.62 -1.88
C GLN A 17 53.89 26.46 -2.88
N ILE A 18 52.94 25.55 -2.63
CA ILE A 18 52.62 24.49 -3.60
C ILE A 18 51.59 25.06 -4.59
N PRO A 19 51.91 25.15 -5.90
CA PRO A 19 50.96 25.57 -6.91
C PRO A 19 49.75 24.62 -6.95
N VAL A 20 48.53 25.16 -7.08
CA VAL A 20 47.29 24.35 -7.23
C VAL A 20 47.44 23.33 -8.37
N SER A 21 48.20 23.66 -9.42
CA SER A 21 48.53 22.77 -10.55
C SER A 21 49.26 21.48 -10.15
N GLN A 22 50.07 21.47 -9.09
CA GLN A 22 50.73 20.26 -8.62
C GLN A 22 49.79 19.36 -7.79
N ILE A 23 48.81 19.94 -7.11
CA ILE A 23 47.82 19.18 -6.31
C ILE A 23 46.75 18.54 -7.22
N LEU A 24 46.46 19.17 -8.36
CA LEU A 24 45.56 18.66 -9.41
C LEU A 24 46.04 17.37 -10.09
N SER A 25 47.30 16.97 -9.88
CA SER A 25 47.82 15.66 -10.34
C SER A 25 47.22 14.47 -9.57
N THR A 26 46.58 14.72 -8.43
CA THR A 26 45.90 13.70 -7.62
C THR A 26 44.38 13.73 -7.84
N PRO A 27 43.67 12.58 -7.79
CA PRO A 27 42.22 12.55 -7.96
C PRO A 27 41.51 13.42 -6.90
N ILE A 28 40.65 14.33 -7.35
CA ILE A 28 39.80 15.13 -6.45
C ILE A 28 38.71 14.22 -5.88
N THR A 29 38.70 14.05 -4.55
CA THR A 29 37.77 13.25 -3.74
C THR A 29 37.22 14.13 -2.63
N TYR A 30 36.11 13.73 -1.98
CA TYR A 30 35.55 14.45 -0.83
C TYR A 30 36.60 14.76 0.26
N LYS A 31 37.50 13.81 0.53
CA LYS A 31 38.59 13.97 1.52
C LYS A 31 39.70 14.91 1.04
N SER A 32 40.00 14.94 -0.26
CA SER A 32 41.06 15.82 -0.79
C SER A 32 40.59 17.27 -0.97
N ILE A 33 39.29 17.52 -1.11
CA ILE A 33 38.71 18.88 -1.17
C ILE A 33 39.15 19.75 0.02
N GLN A 34 39.10 19.21 1.25
CA GLN A 34 39.53 19.95 2.45
C GLN A 34 40.99 20.41 2.40
N LYS A 35 41.84 19.66 1.69
CA LYS A 35 43.26 19.99 1.51
C LYS A 35 43.48 21.05 0.43
N ILE A 36 42.58 21.15 -0.55
CA ILE A 36 42.71 22.05 -1.71
C ILE A 36 42.05 23.41 -1.42
N ILE A 37 40.97 23.44 -0.62
CA ILE A 37 40.22 24.66 -0.27
C ILE A 37 41.11 25.86 0.10
N PRO A 38 42.12 25.75 1.01
CA PRO A 38 42.91 26.90 1.44
C PRO A 38 43.72 27.57 0.33
N TYR A 39 43.99 26.84 -0.76
CA TYR A 39 44.71 27.34 -1.92
C TYR A 39 43.74 27.90 -2.96
N PHE A 40 42.62 27.22 -3.19
CA PHE A 40 41.62 27.63 -4.18
C PHE A 40 40.98 28.97 -3.85
N VAL A 41 40.66 29.22 -2.56
CA VAL A 41 40.04 30.48 -2.09
C VAL A 41 40.96 31.70 -2.24
N LYS A 42 42.28 31.50 -2.39
CA LYS A 42 43.25 32.59 -2.58
C LYS A 42 43.30 33.12 -4.01
N LEU A 43 42.75 32.38 -4.97
CA LEU A 43 42.72 32.77 -6.38
C LEU A 43 41.60 33.80 -6.62
N SER A 44 41.80 34.68 -7.59
CA SER A 44 40.72 35.57 -8.05
C SER A 44 39.58 34.76 -8.68
N ILE A 45 38.37 35.33 -8.72
CA ILE A 45 37.19 34.66 -9.30
C ILE A 45 37.45 34.24 -10.76
N GLU A 46 38.08 35.13 -11.55
CA GLU A 46 38.42 34.85 -12.94
C GLU A 46 39.41 33.69 -13.11
N GLU A 47 40.37 33.54 -12.19
CA GLU A 47 41.31 32.42 -12.19
C GLU A 47 40.65 31.11 -11.75
N GLN A 48 39.73 31.17 -10.79
CA GLN A 48 38.92 30.02 -10.37
C GLN A 48 38.08 29.51 -11.54
N ASP A 49 37.41 30.41 -12.28
CA ASP A 49 36.55 30.05 -13.41
C ASP A 49 37.36 29.44 -14.57
N LYS A 50 38.54 30.00 -14.89
CA LYS A 50 39.46 29.43 -15.87
C LYS A 50 39.96 28.04 -15.47
N LEU A 51 40.23 27.83 -14.18
CA LEU A 51 40.65 26.53 -13.67
C LEU A 51 39.52 25.51 -13.68
N ILE A 52 38.29 25.91 -13.40
CA ILE A 52 37.11 25.03 -13.48
C ILE A 52 36.82 24.63 -14.91
N ALA A 53 36.93 25.55 -15.87
CA ALA A 53 36.76 25.24 -17.29
C ALA A 53 37.75 24.17 -17.78
N THR A 54 38.96 24.14 -17.22
CA THR A 54 39.99 23.15 -17.54
C THR A 54 39.94 21.90 -16.67
N ASN A 55 39.40 22.00 -15.44
CA ASN A 55 39.29 20.92 -14.46
C ASN A 55 37.91 20.95 -13.79
N PRO A 56 36.85 20.40 -14.42
CA PRO A 56 35.47 20.49 -13.93
C PRO A 56 35.26 19.93 -12.52
N LYS A 57 36.12 19.01 -12.05
CA LYS A 57 36.07 18.45 -10.69
C LYS A 57 36.25 19.51 -9.59
N LEU A 58 36.82 20.68 -9.90
CA LEU A 58 36.97 21.81 -8.98
C LEU A 58 35.63 22.47 -8.59
N ILE A 59 34.56 22.24 -9.35
CA ILE A 59 33.18 22.64 -9.00
C ILE A 59 32.81 22.18 -7.57
N ASN A 60 33.31 21.02 -7.15
CA ASN A 60 33.04 20.45 -5.83
C ASN A 60 33.67 21.23 -4.69
N ILE A 61 34.77 21.95 -4.95
CA ILE A 61 35.39 22.84 -3.97
C ILE A 61 34.49 24.07 -3.76
N GLN A 62 33.98 24.67 -4.85
CA GLN A 62 33.03 25.78 -4.77
C GLN A 62 31.74 25.37 -4.06
N LEU A 63 31.20 24.19 -4.36
CA LEU A 63 30.01 23.69 -3.69
C LEU A 63 30.24 23.48 -2.18
N GLN A 64 31.37 22.90 -1.78
CA GLN A 64 31.72 22.74 -0.36
C GLN A 64 31.84 24.09 0.36
N LEU A 65 32.40 25.12 -0.30
CA LEU A 65 32.46 26.47 0.25
C LEU A 65 31.06 27.06 0.44
N LEU A 66 30.20 26.96 -0.57
CA LEU A 66 28.82 27.43 -0.47
C LEU A 66 28.05 26.74 0.65
N LEU A 67 28.19 25.41 0.80
CA LEU A 67 27.57 24.65 1.87
C LEU A 67 28.09 25.02 3.26
N CYS A 68 29.37 25.38 3.40
CA CYS A 68 29.96 25.76 4.68
C CYS A 68 29.60 27.18 5.11
N PHE A 69 29.59 28.13 4.17
CA PHE A 69 29.50 29.56 4.48
C PHE A 69 28.09 30.13 4.26
N GLU A 70 27.31 29.55 3.35
CA GLU A 70 25.97 30.00 3.04
C GLU A 70 24.94 28.84 2.95
N PRO A 71 24.84 27.96 3.96
CA PRO A 71 24.08 26.70 3.88
C PRO A 71 22.59 26.85 3.54
N THR A 72 22.01 28.03 3.78
CA THR A 72 20.59 28.34 3.51
C THR A 72 20.37 29.12 2.22
N SER A 73 21.43 29.37 1.44
CA SER A 73 21.37 30.19 0.23
C SER A 73 20.65 29.47 -0.90
N LYS A 74 19.67 30.15 -1.50
CA LYS A 74 18.98 29.66 -2.71
C LYS A 74 19.95 29.47 -3.89
N ASN A 75 21.11 30.11 -3.83
CA ASN A 75 22.16 29.98 -4.86
C ASN A 75 22.75 28.57 -4.90
N ILE A 76 22.73 27.81 -3.79
CA ILE A 76 23.22 26.43 -3.77
C ILE A 76 22.40 25.53 -4.70
N PHE A 77 21.06 25.65 -4.64
CA PHE A 77 20.18 24.89 -5.52
C PHE A 77 20.49 25.14 -7.00
N LYS A 78 20.62 26.42 -7.37
CA LYS A 78 20.95 26.82 -8.74
C LYS A 78 22.32 26.30 -9.14
N PHE A 79 23.32 26.45 -8.27
CA PHE A 79 24.68 25.99 -8.52
C PHE A 79 24.75 24.48 -8.78
N ILE A 80 24.13 23.66 -7.92
CA ILE A 80 24.08 22.20 -8.10
C ILE A 80 23.32 21.86 -9.38
N SER A 81 22.22 22.55 -9.65
CA SER A 81 21.43 22.34 -10.86
C SER A 81 22.24 22.64 -12.12
N ASP A 82 22.93 23.77 -12.19
CA ASP A 82 23.67 24.18 -13.39
C ASP A 82 24.90 23.28 -13.65
N ASN A 83 25.40 22.60 -12.62
CA ASN A 83 26.60 21.76 -12.67
C ASN A 83 26.36 20.27 -12.36
N SER A 84 25.11 19.81 -12.48
CA SER A 84 24.62 18.48 -12.07
C SER A 84 25.55 17.31 -12.45
N LYS A 85 26.11 17.33 -13.66
CA LYS A 85 27.00 16.30 -14.24
C LYS A 85 28.34 16.12 -13.54
N HIS A 86 28.78 17.12 -12.77
CA HIS A 86 30.13 17.16 -12.20
C HIS A 86 30.14 17.25 -10.67
N VAL A 87 28.96 17.38 -10.05
CA VAL A 87 28.81 17.44 -8.61
C VAL A 87 29.02 16.05 -7.99
N GLN A 88 29.85 16.01 -6.95
CA GLN A 88 30.06 14.84 -6.11
C GLN A 88 28.80 14.52 -5.31
N VAL A 89 28.48 13.24 -5.25
CA VAL A 89 27.29 12.69 -4.61
C VAL A 89 27.18 13.17 -3.17
N GLU A 90 28.25 13.03 -2.38
CA GLU A 90 28.23 13.32 -0.94
C GLU A 90 27.91 14.80 -0.62
N LEU A 91 28.31 15.72 -1.51
CA LEU A 91 28.01 17.15 -1.37
C LEU A 91 26.55 17.46 -1.72
N ALA A 92 26.06 16.88 -2.82
CA ALA A 92 24.66 17.01 -3.20
C ALA A 92 23.73 16.42 -2.13
N GLU A 93 24.07 15.25 -1.57
CA GLU A 93 23.34 14.61 -0.48
C GLU A 93 23.25 15.49 0.77
N THR A 94 24.36 16.13 1.15
CA THR A 94 24.38 17.06 2.29
C THR A 94 23.35 18.19 2.09
N TYR A 95 23.25 18.74 0.88
CA TYR A 95 22.28 19.77 0.59
C TYR A 95 20.84 19.25 0.55
N ILE A 96 20.61 18.09 -0.07
CA ILE A 96 19.29 17.43 -0.11
C ILE A 96 18.80 17.15 1.31
N TYR A 97 19.67 16.64 2.18
CA TYR A 97 19.35 16.43 3.59
C TYR A 97 18.94 17.74 4.27
N ASN A 98 19.69 18.84 4.07
CA ASN A 98 19.35 20.15 4.63
C ASN A 98 17.99 20.66 4.13
N LEU A 99 17.65 20.43 2.86
CA LEU A 99 16.34 20.77 2.30
C LEU A 99 15.22 19.97 2.99
N LEU A 100 15.41 18.67 3.20
CA LEU A 100 14.44 17.79 3.85
C LEU A 100 14.24 18.15 5.34
N VAL A 101 15.33 18.43 6.07
CA VAL A 101 15.27 18.90 7.46
C VAL A 101 14.52 20.23 7.57
N SER A 102 14.67 21.10 6.56
CA SER A 102 13.95 22.37 6.47
C SER A 102 12.51 22.23 5.94
N ASN A 103 12.01 20.98 5.82
CA ASN A 103 10.71 20.62 5.25
C ASN A 103 10.45 21.19 3.84
N ASN A 104 11.52 21.43 3.06
CA ASN A 104 11.43 21.88 1.68
C ASN A 104 11.46 20.69 0.72
N LEU A 105 10.45 19.82 0.85
CA LEU A 105 10.35 18.57 0.09
C LEU A 105 10.34 18.83 -1.42
N LYS A 106 9.61 19.84 -1.89
CA LYS A 106 9.51 20.16 -3.33
C LYS A 106 10.87 20.46 -3.96
N ALA A 107 11.70 21.26 -3.28
CA ALA A 107 13.06 21.54 -3.76
C ALA A 107 13.93 20.28 -3.73
N ALA A 108 13.84 19.46 -2.68
CA ALA A 108 14.57 18.20 -2.60
C ALA A 108 14.17 17.26 -3.75
N THR A 109 12.88 17.07 -4.01
CA THR A 109 12.35 16.24 -5.10
C THR A 109 12.80 16.75 -6.47
N ALA A 110 12.73 18.07 -6.73
CA ALA A 110 13.16 18.66 -8.00
C ALA A 110 14.67 18.49 -8.23
N LEU A 111 15.48 18.66 -7.19
CA LEU A 111 16.93 18.49 -7.27
C LEU A 111 17.30 17.03 -7.50
N LEU A 112 16.67 16.10 -6.77
CA LEU A 112 16.86 14.66 -6.95
C LEU A 112 16.51 14.24 -8.38
N HIS A 113 15.36 14.65 -8.90
CA HIS A 113 14.96 14.36 -10.27
C HIS A 113 16.00 14.85 -11.29
N LYS A 114 16.55 16.05 -11.09
CA LYS A 114 17.59 16.60 -11.97
C LYS A 114 18.89 15.81 -11.89
N LEU A 115 19.38 15.54 -10.68
CA LEU A 115 20.63 14.82 -10.45
C LEU A 115 20.57 13.38 -10.98
N LEU A 116 19.48 12.67 -10.68
CA LEU A 116 19.26 11.29 -11.13
C LEU A 116 19.13 11.19 -12.66
N ASN A 117 18.70 12.25 -13.34
CA ASN A 117 18.57 12.26 -14.80
C ASN A 117 19.86 12.68 -15.51
N GLU A 118 20.56 13.70 -14.99
CA GLU A 118 21.69 14.31 -15.69
C GLU A 118 23.06 13.74 -15.28
N ASN A 119 23.18 13.18 -14.08
CA ASN A 119 24.41 12.59 -13.56
C ASN A 119 24.30 11.07 -13.45
N LYS A 120 24.95 10.36 -14.37
CA LYS A 120 24.94 8.89 -14.43
C LYS A 120 25.60 8.21 -13.22
N GLU A 121 26.52 8.90 -12.55
CA GLU A 121 27.22 8.39 -11.37
C GLU A 121 26.47 8.73 -10.07
N PHE A 122 25.39 9.51 -10.15
CA PHE A 122 24.66 9.92 -8.95
C PHE A 122 23.79 8.78 -8.41
N GLN A 123 24.12 8.32 -7.21
CA GLN A 123 23.34 7.37 -6.45
C GLN A 123 23.09 7.91 -5.05
N LEU A 124 21.82 8.00 -4.66
CA LEU A 124 21.45 8.39 -3.31
C LEU A 124 21.70 7.22 -2.34
N SER A 125 22.28 7.53 -1.18
CA SER A 125 22.51 6.62 -0.05
C SER A 125 21.20 6.06 0.50
N ASN A 126 21.28 4.85 1.06
CA ASN A 126 20.13 4.15 1.63
C ASN A 126 19.50 4.93 2.79
N GLU A 127 20.33 5.60 3.60
CA GLU A 127 19.91 6.44 4.72
C GLU A 127 19.10 7.65 4.24
N LEU A 128 19.58 8.33 3.20
CA LEU A 128 18.91 9.51 2.67
C LEU A 128 17.66 9.13 1.86
N TRP A 129 17.66 8.00 1.15
CA TRP A 129 16.44 7.43 0.57
C TRP A 129 15.37 7.16 1.63
N SER A 130 15.77 6.49 2.71
CA SER A 130 14.88 6.17 3.84
C SER A 130 14.27 7.45 4.44
N TYR A 131 15.10 8.46 4.68
CA TYR A 131 14.65 9.75 5.21
C TYR A 131 13.73 10.49 4.23
N TYR A 132 14.06 10.50 2.94
CA TYR A 132 13.23 11.11 1.90
C TYR A 132 11.85 10.46 1.83
N MET A 133 11.78 9.12 1.78
CA MET A 133 10.51 8.39 1.74
C MET A 133 9.66 8.65 2.99
N ASP A 134 10.28 8.71 4.18
CA ASP A 134 9.58 9.04 5.42
C ASP A 134 8.96 10.45 5.36
N VAL A 135 9.70 11.45 4.89
CA VAL A 135 9.17 12.82 4.70
C VAL A 135 8.04 12.86 3.66
N VAL A 136 8.19 12.15 2.53
CA VAL A 136 7.14 12.01 1.50
C VAL A 136 5.88 11.39 2.08
N CYS A 137 6.01 10.30 2.82
CA CYS A 137 4.90 9.59 3.44
C CYS A 137 4.19 10.46 4.48
N ARG A 138 4.95 11.13 5.36
CA ARG A 138 4.41 12.05 6.37
C ARG A 138 3.65 13.22 5.76
N ASN A 139 4.13 13.76 4.64
CA ASN A 139 3.50 14.90 3.96
C ASN A 139 2.39 14.47 2.98
N GLY A 140 2.23 13.18 2.69
CA GLY A 140 1.30 12.69 1.68
C GLY A 140 1.61 13.20 0.27
N ASP A 141 2.89 13.47 -0.03
CA ASP A 141 3.28 14.19 -1.25
C ASP A 141 3.30 13.28 -2.49
N HIS A 142 2.43 13.56 -3.45
CA HIS A 142 2.25 12.72 -4.63
C HIS A 142 3.45 12.75 -5.59
N LEU A 143 4.06 13.92 -5.82
CA LEU A 143 5.20 14.06 -6.73
C LEU A 143 6.43 13.35 -6.18
N GLY A 144 6.66 13.47 -4.88
CA GLY A 144 7.71 12.74 -4.18
C GLY A 144 7.46 11.24 -4.22
N ALA A 145 6.21 10.79 -4.03
CA ALA A 145 5.83 9.39 -4.17
C ALA A 145 6.05 8.86 -5.60
N MET A 146 5.78 9.67 -6.62
CA MET A 146 6.09 9.33 -8.01
C MET A 146 7.59 9.15 -8.25
N LEU A 147 8.43 10.02 -7.69
CA LEU A 147 9.89 9.87 -7.79
C LEU A 147 10.35 8.54 -7.14
N VAL A 148 9.84 8.23 -5.94
CA VAL A 148 10.12 6.93 -5.28
C VAL A 148 9.68 5.77 -6.17
N TYR A 149 8.50 5.87 -6.78
CA TYR A 149 8.00 4.83 -7.67
C TYR A 149 8.92 4.60 -8.87
N HIS A 150 9.30 5.67 -9.57
CA HIS A 150 10.09 5.60 -10.79
C HIS A 150 11.57 5.32 -10.58
N GLU A 151 12.09 5.40 -9.34
CA GLU A 151 13.51 5.12 -9.06
C GLU A 151 13.70 3.84 -8.24
N LEU A 152 12.73 3.46 -7.39
CA LEU A 152 12.86 2.32 -6.48
C LEU A 152 11.86 1.17 -6.71
N ILE A 153 10.67 1.45 -7.25
CA ILE A 153 9.61 0.42 -7.39
C ILE A 153 9.63 -0.17 -8.81
N ASP A 154 9.60 0.71 -9.80
CA ASP A 154 9.57 0.35 -11.23
C ASP A 154 10.50 1.31 -11.97
N ASN A 155 11.81 1.04 -11.84
CA ASN A 155 12.82 1.96 -12.35
C ASN A 155 12.87 1.93 -13.88
N VAL A 156 12.58 3.08 -14.48
CA VAL A 156 12.40 3.23 -15.93
C VAL A 156 13.72 3.08 -16.69
N LYS A 157 14.83 3.51 -16.09
CA LYS A 157 16.17 3.47 -16.70
C LYS A 157 16.61 2.04 -17.05
N PHE A 158 16.13 1.05 -16.30
CA PHE A 158 16.36 -0.36 -16.61
C PHE A 158 15.83 -0.75 -17.99
N TYR A 159 14.69 -0.19 -18.41
CA TYR A 159 14.08 -0.51 -19.70
C TYR A 159 14.68 0.31 -20.85
N ASP A 160 15.32 1.45 -20.56
CA ASP A 160 16.02 2.26 -21.56
C ASP A 160 17.36 1.62 -21.98
N GLU A 161 17.99 0.82 -21.09
CA GLU A 161 19.28 0.17 -21.32
C GLU A 161 19.17 -1.28 -21.82
N ILE A 162 18.00 -1.90 -21.72
CA ILE A 162 17.80 -3.33 -22.03
C ILE A 162 16.81 -3.51 -23.18
N THR A 163 17.27 -4.22 -24.21
CA THR A 163 16.56 -4.66 -25.40
C THR A 163 15.22 -5.34 -25.07
N TYR A 164 14.28 -5.27 -26.04
CA TYR A 164 12.84 -5.59 -26.05
C TYR A 164 12.30 -6.85 -25.33
N LEU A 165 13.12 -7.63 -24.63
CA LEU A 165 12.80 -8.94 -24.07
C LEU A 165 12.75 -8.98 -22.53
N VAL A 166 13.17 -7.93 -21.82
CA VAL A 166 13.11 -7.92 -20.35
C VAL A 166 11.91 -7.13 -19.83
N GLN A 167 10.86 -7.86 -19.44
CA GLN A 167 9.58 -7.31 -18.99
C GLN A 167 9.55 -6.92 -17.49
N THR A 168 10.62 -7.17 -16.73
CA THR A 168 10.64 -6.90 -15.28
C THR A 168 11.98 -6.37 -14.80
N ASN A 169 11.99 -5.18 -14.20
CA ASN A 169 13.19 -4.55 -13.66
C ASN A 169 13.75 -5.25 -12.42
N ASN A 170 14.86 -6.00 -12.57
CA ASN A 170 15.55 -6.68 -11.47
C ASN A 170 16.58 -5.80 -10.71
N LEU A 171 16.88 -4.60 -11.22
CA LEU A 171 17.76 -3.61 -10.58
C LEU A 171 16.95 -2.74 -9.63
N ILE A 172 16.88 -3.17 -8.36
CA ILE A 172 16.27 -2.39 -7.29
C ILE A 172 17.34 -2.13 -6.23
N PRO A 173 17.89 -0.90 -6.16
CA PRO A 173 19.02 -0.58 -5.29
C PRO A 173 18.62 -0.49 -3.80
N PHE A 174 17.31 -0.45 -3.52
CA PHE A 174 16.79 -0.24 -2.17
C PHE A 174 15.47 -1.00 -1.98
N LEU A 175 15.39 -1.86 -0.96
CA LEU A 175 14.14 -2.55 -0.60
C LEU A 175 13.24 -1.60 0.20
N VAL A 176 12.15 -1.15 -0.42
CA VAL A 176 11.16 -0.28 0.22
C VAL A 176 10.38 -1.08 1.26
N ASN A 177 10.44 -0.68 2.53
CA ASN A 177 9.79 -1.39 3.63
C ASN A 177 8.25 -1.44 3.48
N THR A 178 7.61 -2.38 4.18
CA THR A 178 6.18 -2.66 4.02
C THR A 178 5.26 -1.49 4.41
N THR A 179 5.59 -0.75 5.46
CA THR A 179 4.80 0.40 5.92
C THR A 179 4.86 1.55 4.91
N THR A 180 6.01 1.77 4.29
CA THR A 180 6.19 2.76 3.22
C THR A 180 5.41 2.35 1.97
N LEU A 181 5.40 1.06 1.59
CA LEU A 181 4.60 0.58 0.46
C LEU A 181 3.10 0.84 0.65
N GLU A 182 2.56 0.60 1.85
CA GLU A 182 1.16 0.88 2.18
C GLU A 182 0.85 2.39 2.11
N CYS A 183 1.75 3.22 2.65
CA CYS A 183 1.59 4.67 2.64
C CYS A 183 1.63 5.24 1.22
N LEU A 184 2.59 4.82 0.40
CA LEU A 184 2.68 5.20 -1.02
C LEU A 184 1.40 4.79 -1.78
N ALA A 185 0.92 3.56 -1.59
CA ALA A 185 -0.34 3.12 -2.20
C ALA A 185 -1.54 3.97 -1.75
N THR A 186 -1.56 4.40 -0.48
CA THR A 186 -2.59 5.29 0.05
C THR A 186 -2.52 6.68 -0.59
N ILE A 187 -1.30 7.24 -0.77
CA ILE A 187 -1.09 8.50 -1.50
C ILE A 187 -1.62 8.36 -2.93
N PHE A 188 -1.28 7.29 -3.64
CA PHE A 188 -1.76 7.05 -5.01
C PHE A 188 -3.28 6.87 -5.08
N LYS A 189 -3.88 6.17 -4.12
CA LYS A 189 -5.34 6.04 -4.01
C LYS A 189 -6.01 7.41 -3.85
N ASN A 190 -5.46 8.27 -3.00
CA ASN A 190 -6.02 9.61 -2.76
C ASN A 190 -5.86 10.53 -3.98
N ASN A 191 -4.87 10.27 -4.83
CA ASN A 191 -4.63 10.98 -6.09
C ASN A 191 -5.26 10.28 -7.32
N LYS A 192 -6.08 9.24 -7.11
CA LYS A 192 -6.76 8.49 -8.19
C LYS A 192 -5.80 7.89 -9.23
N ASP A 193 -4.66 7.37 -8.78
CA ASP A 193 -3.62 6.77 -9.63
C ASP A 193 -3.53 5.24 -9.43
N PRO A 194 -4.45 4.45 -10.01
CA PRO A 194 -4.48 3.01 -9.81
C PRO A 194 -3.28 2.29 -10.45
N SER A 195 -2.66 2.87 -11.49
CA SER A 195 -1.53 2.26 -12.19
C SER A 195 -0.32 2.09 -11.27
N ARG A 196 -0.04 3.07 -10.40
CA ARG A 196 1.07 3.02 -9.46
C ARG A 196 0.80 2.04 -8.32
N ILE A 197 -0.46 1.90 -7.89
CA ILE A 197 -0.88 0.85 -6.94
C ILE A 197 -0.63 -0.54 -7.55
N ASP A 198 -0.91 -0.71 -8.84
CA ASP A 198 -0.62 -1.96 -9.55
C ASP A 198 0.88 -2.26 -9.65
N GLY A 199 1.71 -1.25 -9.89
CA GLY A 199 3.16 -1.39 -9.82
C GLY A 199 3.66 -1.77 -8.43
N ILE A 200 3.11 -1.17 -7.37
CA ILE A 200 3.40 -1.56 -5.98
C ILE A 200 3.01 -3.02 -5.72
N LEU A 201 1.86 -3.48 -6.21
CA LEU A 201 1.46 -4.88 -6.09
C LEU A 201 2.42 -5.82 -6.83
N GLN A 202 2.90 -5.43 -8.02
CA GLN A 202 3.90 -6.20 -8.77
C GLN A 202 5.24 -6.24 -8.03
N TYR A 203 5.69 -5.12 -7.49
CA TYR A 203 6.87 -5.06 -6.63
C TYR A 203 6.70 -5.95 -5.40
N PHE A 204 5.60 -5.81 -4.67
CA PHE A 204 5.29 -6.63 -3.51
C PHE A 204 5.32 -8.13 -3.84
N ARG A 205 4.71 -8.54 -4.97
CA ARG A 205 4.78 -9.92 -5.47
C ARG A 205 6.20 -10.41 -5.74
N ARG A 206 7.14 -9.54 -6.08
CA ARG A 206 8.51 -9.93 -6.40
C ARG A 206 9.39 -10.04 -5.16
N PHE A 207 9.19 -9.17 -4.17
CA PHE A 207 10.09 -9.02 -3.03
C PHE A 207 9.52 -9.49 -1.68
N TYR A 208 8.20 -9.68 -1.57
CA TYR A 208 7.54 -9.99 -0.31
C TYR A 208 6.65 -11.21 -0.39
N SER A 209 6.67 -12.05 0.65
CA SER A 209 5.76 -13.20 0.72
C SER A 209 4.33 -12.79 1.07
N TYR A 210 3.36 -13.19 0.25
CA TYR A 210 1.93 -12.98 0.56
C TYR A 210 1.51 -13.63 1.87
N HIS A 211 2.15 -14.74 2.25
CA HIS A 211 1.81 -15.48 3.47
C HIS A 211 2.39 -14.82 4.73
N GLN A 212 3.60 -14.26 4.63
CA GLN A 212 4.23 -13.55 5.74
C GLN A 212 3.63 -12.16 5.95
N TYR A 213 3.28 -11.47 4.85
CA TYR A 213 2.79 -10.09 4.86
C TYR A 213 1.32 -10.02 4.39
N GLN A 214 0.46 -10.90 4.95
CA GLN A 214 -0.96 -10.99 4.58
C GLN A 214 -1.71 -9.66 4.78
N TYR A 215 -1.40 -8.94 5.86
CA TYR A 215 -2.02 -7.65 6.16
C TYR A 215 -1.75 -6.63 5.06
N LEU A 216 -0.48 -6.44 4.68
CA LEU A 216 -0.10 -5.52 3.61
C LEU A 216 -0.72 -5.95 2.29
N TYR A 217 -0.67 -7.25 1.96
CA TYR A 217 -1.28 -7.74 0.72
C TYR A 217 -2.78 -7.43 0.65
N LYS A 218 -3.51 -7.64 1.75
CA LYS A 218 -4.92 -7.29 1.89
C LYS A 218 -5.14 -5.79 1.70
N ALA A 219 -4.35 -4.95 2.39
CA ALA A 219 -4.43 -3.49 2.31
C ALA A 219 -4.21 -2.98 0.88
N LEU A 220 -3.20 -3.48 0.16
CA LEU A 220 -2.93 -3.08 -1.23
C LEU A 220 -4.08 -3.47 -2.18
N LEU A 221 -4.68 -4.65 -2.01
CA LEU A 221 -5.84 -5.06 -2.80
C LEU A 221 -7.08 -4.20 -2.50
N ILE A 222 -7.30 -3.84 -1.23
CA ILE A 222 -8.37 -2.91 -0.82
C ILE A 222 -8.17 -1.54 -1.45
N LEU A 223 -6.98 -0.95 -1.30
CA LEU A 223 -6.63 0.37 -1.85
C LEU A 223 -6.84 0.42 -3.37
N ARG A 224 -6.52 -0.68 -4.09
CA ARG A 224 -6.77 -0.78 -5.53
C ARG A 224 -8.26 -0.74 -5.87
N VAL A 225 -9.10 -1.49 -5.14
CA VAL A 225 -10.56 -1.47 -5.34
C VAL A 225 -11.11 -0.07 -5.06
N GLU A 226 -10.71 0.53 -3.93
CA GLU A 226 -11.15 1.86 -3.52
C GLU A 226 -10.70 2.96 -4.48
N CYS A 227 -9.51 2.84 -5.07
CA CYS A 227 -9.02 3.79 -6.06
C CYS A 227 -9.92 3.81 -7.31
N TYR A 228 -10.15 2.65 -7.94
CA TYR A 228 -11.06 2.57 -9.09
C TYR A 228 -12.49 2.97 -8.74
N SER A 229 -12.93 2.68 -7.51
CA SER A 229 -14.26 3.04 -7.04
C SER A 229 -14.44 4.55 -6.93
N SER A 230 -13.44 5.25 -6.39
CA SER A 230 -13.42 6.72 -6.30
C SER A 230 -13.33 7.46 -7.66
N MET A 231 -13.04 6.70 -8.73
CA MET A 231 -13.04 7.15 -10.12
C MET A 231 -14.36 6.81 -10.85
N ASN A 232 -15.35 6.27 -10.14
CA ASN A 232 -16.63 5.79 -10.70
C ASN A 232 -16.46 4.72 -11.79
N ASN A 233 -15.36 3.96 -11.75
CA ASN A 233 -15.09 2.91 -12.74
C ASN A 233 -15.61 1.56 -12.25
N LEU A 234 -16.91 1.30 -12.41
CA LEU A 234 -17.54 0.05 -11.96
C LEU A 234 -16.88 -1.21 -12.56
N PRO A 235 -16.63 -1.31 -13.89
CA PRO A 235 -16.04 -2.52 -14.47
C PRO A 235 -14.69 -2.89 -13.87
N GLN A 236 -13.78 -1.92 -13.70
CA GLN A 236 -12.47 -2.19 -13.10
C GLN A 236 -12.57 -2.43 -11.59
N SER A 237 -13.47 -1.74 -10.89
CA SER A 237 -13.70 -1.97 -9.46
C SER A 237 -14.18 -3.39 -9.19
N LEU A 238 -15.14 -3.89 -9.98
CA LEU A 238 -15.62 -5.28 -9.89
C LEU A 238 -14.53 -6.30 -10.21
N LYS A 239 -13.69 -6.03 -11.22
CA LYS A 239 -12.54 -6.89 -11.57
C LYS A 239 -11.54 -6.96 -10.42
N CYS A 240 -11.20 -5.81 -9.81
CA CYS A 240 -10.28 -5.75 -8.67
C CYS A 240 -10.89 -6.40 -7.43
N PHE A 241 -12.19 -6.19 -7.18
CA PHE A 241 -12.92 -6.79 -6.08
C PHE A 241 -12.94 -8.33 -6.21
N LYS A 242 -13.11 -8.85 -7.41
CA LYS A 242 -13.02 -10.30 -7.68
C LYS A 242 -11.65 -10.86 -7.28
N ASN A 243 -10.56 -10.14 -7.56
CA ASN A 243 -9.21 -10.54 -7.14
C ASN A 243 -9.06 -10.52 -5.61
N LEU A 244 -9.54 -9.46 -4.94
CA LEU A 244 -9.57 -9.37 -3.48
C LEU A 244 -10.36 -10.52 -2.85
N ALA A 245 -11.52 -10.84 -3.41
CA ALA A 245 -12.39 -11.88 -2.92
C ALA A 245 -11.80 -13.28 -3.06
N PHE A 246 -11.11 -13.57 -4.17
CA PHE A 246 -10.39 -14.84 -4.36
C PHE A 246 -9.13 -14.97 -3.51
N ALA A 247 -8.52 -13.86 -3.10
CA ALA A 247 -7.36 -13.89 -2.22
C ALA A 247 -7.72 -14.31 -0.78
N HIS A 248 -8.99 -14.20 -0.38
CA HIS A 248 -9.49 -14.59 0.94
C HIS A 248 -9.82 -16.08 1.01
N ASN A 249 -9.31 -16.73 2.05
CA ASN A 249 -9.64 -18.12 2.36
C ASN A 249 -10.88 -18.16 3.25
N GLN A 250 -12.00 -18.65 2.70
CA GLN A 250 -13.25 -18.76 3.46
C GLN A 250 -13.32 -20.00 4.35
N THR A 251 -12.32 -20.87 4.28
CA THR A 251 -12.12 -22.01 5.16
C THR A 251 -10.79 -21.83 5.87
N ASP A 252 -10.74 -22.09 7.18
CA ASP A 252 -9.49 -22.03 7.97
C ASP A 252 -8.54 -23.16 7.56
N ILE A 253 -7.92 -23.05 6.38
CA ILE A 253 -6.86 -23.95 5.95
C ILE A 253 -5.59 -23.46 6.63
N GLN A 254 -5.34 -24.00 7.82
CA GLN A 254 -4.07 -23.85 8.51
C GLN A 254 -2.93 -24.40 7.63
N GLY A 255 -1.87 -23.61 7.48
CA GLY A 255 -0.55 -24.08 7.10
C GLY A 255 -0.35 -24.33 5.61
N LYS A 256 -0.04 -23.27 4.85
CA LYS A 256 0.75 -23.42 3.61
C LYS A 256 2.08 -22.70 3.81
N LYS A 257 3.16 -23.46 3.89
CA LYS A 257 4.52 -22.93 4.04
C LYS A 257 4.86 -22.05 2.84
N ALA A 258 5.47 -20.89 3.10
CA ALA A 258 6.04 -20.06 2.05
C ALA A 258 7.09 -20.86 1.24
N VAL A 259 7.21 -20.57 -0.06
CA VAL A 259 8.26 -21.18 -0.89
C VAL A 259 9.63 -20.66 -0.42
N SER A 260 10.56 -21.58 -0.14
CA SER A 260 11.91 -21.29 0.41
C SER A 260 12.64 -20.15 -0.31
N ALA A 261 12.53 -20.08 -1.64
CA ALA A 261 13.23 -19.10 -2.48
C ALA A 261 12.86 -17.64 -2.16
N VAL A 262 11.66 -17.35 -1.66
CA VAL A 262 11.27 -15.96 -1.32
C VAL A 262 11.93 -15.52 -0.02
N VAL A 263 12.05 -16.43 0.95
CA VAL A 263 12.70 -16.17 2.23
C VAL A 263 14.20 -15.92 2.03
N GLU A 264 14.84 -16.74 1.19
CA GLU A 264 16.25 -16.59 0.83
C GLU A 264 16.53 -15.26 0.11
N ASN A 265 15.71 -14.90 -0.89
CA ASN A 265 15.84 -13.60 -1.57
C ASN A 265 15.64 -12.39 -0.66
N ILE A 266 14.77 -12.49 0.36
CA ILE A 266 14.57 -11.41 1.34
C ILE A 266 15.82 -11.29 2.21
N GLN A 267 16.35 -12.42 2.68
CA GLN A 267 17.48 -12.46 3.61
C GLN A 267 18.76 -11.93 2.96
N THR A 268 19.14 -12.44 1.78
CA THR A 268 20.32 -11.97 1.04
C THR A 268 20.25 -10.48 0.72
N ARG A 269 19.05 -9.95 0.42
CA ARG A 269 18.91 -8.52 0.14
C ARG A 269 18.97 -7.65 1.38
N LYS A 270 18.43 -8.12 2.52
CA LYS A 270 18.61 -7.43 3.79
C LYS A 270 20.10 -7.31 4.13
N GLU A 271 20.85 -8.39 3.93
CA GLU A 271 22.30 -8.41 4.13
C GLU A 271 23.01 -7.41 3.19
N ASN A 272 22.66 -7.37 1.89
CA ASN A 272 23.23 -6.40 0.96
C ASN A 272 22.91 -4.93 1.34
N ILE A 273 21.70 -4.67 1.84
CA ILE A 273 21.29 -3.32 2.31
C ILE A 273 22.06 -2.94 3.58
N GLU A 274 22.20 -3.87 4.53
CA GLU A 274 22.95 -3.67 5.77
C GLU A 274 24.42 -3.39 5.51
N ASN A 275 25.01 -4.07 4.52
CA ASN A 275 26.41 -3.91 4.14
C ASN A 275 26.65 -2.78 3.12
N ASN A 276 25.57 -2.13 2.62
CA ASN A 276 25.61 -1.16 1.53
C ASN A 276 26.35 -1.68 0.27
N GLU A 277 26.32 -3.00 0.09
CA GLU A 277 26.92 -3.73 -1.03
C GLU A 277 25.93 -3.73 -2.20
N ASN A 278 25.77 -2.56 -2.81
CA ASN A 278 25.02 -2.40 -4.04
C ASN A 278 25.90 -2.84 -5.23
N SER A 279 26.24 -4.12 -5.33
CA SER A 279 26.86 -4.62 -6.56
C SER A 279 25.81 -4.58 -7.67
N ILE A 280 25.89 -3.56 -8.53
CA ILE A 280 25.16 -3.48 -9.80
C ILE A 280 25.62 -4.60 -10.77
N ASP A 281 26.66 -5.35 -10.41
CA ASP A 281 27.01 -6.62 -11.06
C ASP A 281 25.96 -7.69 -10.76
N TYR A 282 24.79 -7.52 -11.38
CA TYR A 282 23.98 -8.64 -11.75
C TYR A 282 24.82 -9.43 -12.76
N GLN A 283 25.59 -10.41 -12.27
CA GLN A 283 25.97 -11.52 -13.13
C GLN A 283 24.66 -12.14 -13.59
N ASP A 284 24.27 -11.75 -14.78
CA ASP A 284 23.16 -12.31 -15.50
C ASP A 284 23.31 -13.82 -15.34
N SER A 285 22.31 -14.48 -14.74
CA SER A 285 22.31 -15.93 -14.58
C SER A 285 22.24 -16.66 -15.94
N LYS A 286 22.60 -15.98 -17.05
CA LYS A 286 23.08 -16.53 -18.31
C LYS A 286 24.13 -17.62 -18.12
N HIS A 287 24.85 -17.64 -17.00
CA HIS A 287 25.94 -18.59 -16.79
C HIS A 287 25.53 -20.03 -16.40
N ASN A 288 24.24 -20.36 -16.32
CA ASN A 288 23.78 -21.76 -16.17
C ASN A 288 22.64 -22.13 -17.14
N LEU A 289 22.63 -21.58 -18.36
CA LEU A 289 21.73 -22.07 -19.42
C LEU A 289 22.42 -23.15 -20.26
N ASP A 290 21.63 -24.15 -20.66
CA ASP A 290 22.04 -25.25 -21.54
C ASP A 290 22.78 -24.71 -22.78
N ILE A 291 23.94 -25.30 -23.08
CA ILE A 291 24.83 -24.93 -24.19
C ILE A 291 24.06 -24.80 -25.51
N HIS A 292 23.03 -25.64 -25.70
CA HIS A 292 22.20 -25.63 -26.90
C HIS A 292 21.32 -24.39 -27.04
N GLN A 293 20.82 -23.81 -25.94
CA GLN A 293 19.99 -22.61 -25.97
C GLN A 293 20.82 -21.37 -26.28
N ASN A 294 22.02 -21.27 -25.67
CA ASN A 294 22.99 -20.23 -25.98
C ASN A 294 23.41 -20.25 -27.47
N LEU A 295 23.60 -21.45 -28.04
CA LEU A 295 23.96 -21.61 -29.44
C LEU A 295 22.83 -21.18 -30.39
N LEU A 296 21.58 -21.55 -30.10
CA LEU A 296 20.40 -21.20 -30.89
C LEU A 296 20.14 -19.68 -30.90
N ALA A 297 20.25 -19.03 -29.74
CA ALA A 297 20.15 -17.58 -29.62
C ALA A 297 21.18 -16.85 -30.48
N ASN A 298 22.44 -17.30 -30.43
CA ASN A 298 23.52 -16.76 -31.26
C ASN A 298 23.29 -16.97 -32.77
N ILE A 299 22.83 -18.16 -33.18
CA ILE A 299 22.55 -18.48 -34.59
C ILE A 299 21.41 -17.62 -35.12
N CYS A 300 20.36 -17.39 -34.32
CA CYS A 300 19.19 -16.62 -34.73
C CYS A 300 19.34 -15.11 -34.54
N GLN A 301 20.47 -14.62 -33.99
CA GLN A 301 20.67 -13.23 -33.57
C GLN A 301 19.56 -12.73 -32.63
N THR A 302 19.05 -13.60 -31.77
CA THR A 302 18.01 -13.28 -30.78
C THR A 302 18.56 -13.45 -29.38
N GLU A 303 18.12 -12.62 -28.44
CA GLU A 303 18.50 -12.82 -27.04
C GLU A 303 17.72 -14.00 -26.43
N LEU A 304 18.33 -14.66 -25.44
CA LEU A 304 17.70 -15.77 -24.74
C LEU A 304 16.42 -15.31 -24.05
N PHE A 305 15.35 -16.08 -24.27
CA PHE A 305 14.10 -15.91 -23.55
C PHE A 305 14.35 -16.12 -22.05
N SER A 306 14.23 -15.06 -21.26
CA SER A 306 14.22 -15.13 -19.81
C SER A 306 12.78 -15.42 -19.36
N PRO A 307 12.45 -16.65 -18.92
CA PRO A 307 11.09 -16.94 -18.50
C PRO A 307 10.73 -16.05 -17.30
N LEU A 308 9.53 -15.47 -17.34
CA LEU A 308 8.92 -14.79 -16.20
C LEU A 308 8.93 -15.73 -15.00
N MET A 309 9.92 -15.62 -14.12
CA MET A 309 9.86 -16.26 -12.82
C MET A 309 8.77 -15.55 -12.03
N HIS A 310 7.57 -16.12 -12.08
CA HIS A 310 6.47 -15.74 -11.23
C HIS A 310 6.78 -16.08 -9.77
N ARG A 311 7.58 -15.24 -9.12
CA ARG A 311 7.83 -15.28 -7.67
C ARG A 311 6.48 -15.03 -6.95
N ASN A 312 6.25 -15.72 -5.82
CA ASN A 312 5.00 -15.71 -5.06
C ASN A 312 3.73 -16.23 -5.78
N VAL A 313 3.84 -17.11 -6.77
CA VAL A 313 2.66 -17.88 -7.23
C VAL A 313 2.51 -19.13 -6.38
N TYR A 314 1.59 -19.04 -5.42
CA TYR A 314 1.08 -20.20 -4.71
C TYR A 314 0.08 -20.92 -5.62
N SER A 315 0.58 -21.76 -6.53
CA SER A 315 -0.27 -22.65 -7.31
C SER A 315 -0.50 -23.95 -6.54
N SER A 316 -1.76 -24.35 -6.41
CA SER A 316 -2.12 -25.68 -5.90
C SER A 316 -2.32 -26.62 -7.08
N LYS A 317 -1.54 -27.70 -7.14
CA LYS A 317 -1.75 -28.79 -8.13
C LYS A 317 -3.17 -29.37 -8.10
N LYS A 318 -3.92 -29.22 -7.00
CA LYS A 318 -5.29 -29.71 -6.85
C LYS A 318 -6.40 -28.72 -7.24
N MET A 319 -6.10 -27.42 -7.36
CA MET A 319 -7.14 -26.39 -7.59
C MET A 319 -7.01 -25.61 -8.89
N GLY A 320 -5.98 -25.85 -9.70
CA GLY A 320 -5.85 -25.23 -11.04
C GLY A 320 -5.85 -23.68 -11.03
N GLY A 321 -5.61 -23.05 -9.87
CA GLY A 321 -5.77 -21.62 -9.66
C GLY A 321 -5.01 -21.09 -8.44
N PRO A 322 -4.95 -19.76 -8.27
CA PRO A 322 -4.24 -19.12 -7.17
C PRO A 322 -4.83 -19.56 -5.82
N VAL A 323 -3.96 -19.96 -4.91
CA VAL A 323 -4.35 -20.34 -3.56
C VAL A 323 -4.75 -19.09 -2.76
N PRO A 324 -5.88 -19.09 -2.04
CA PRO A 324 -6.21 -18.01 -1.12
C PRO A 324 -5.20 -17.97 0.02
N VAL A 325 -4.70 -16.77 0.35
CA VAL A 325 -3.60 -16.56 1.31
C VAL A 325 -4.02 -15.66 2.47
N ILE A 326 -5.08 -14.88 2.31
CA ILE A 326 -5.60 -13.97 3.34
C ILE A 326 -6.63 -14.72 4.19
N ASN A 327 -6.43 -14.78 5.50
CA ASN A 327 -7.41 -15.37 6.40
C ASN A 327 -8.63 -14.46 6.59
N GLY A 328 -9.82 -15.05 6.69
CA GLY A 328 -11.06 -14.34 6.98
C GLY A 328 -11.88 -13.96 5.74
N SER A 329 -12.63 -12.87 5.84
CA SER A 329 -13.55 -12.41 4.78
C SER A 329 -13.36 -10.92 4.49
N VAL A 330 -13.89 -10.48 3.36
CA VAL A 330 -13.96 -9.06 3.01
C VAL A 330 -15.04 -8.42 3.87
N PHE A 331 -14.69 -7.37 4.60
CA PHE A 331 -15.64 -6.57 5.36
C PHE A 331 -16.09 -5.37 4.53
N ARG A 332 -17.37 -5.01 4.67
CA ARG A 332 -17.95 -3.87 3.95
C ARG A 332 -17.27 -2.55 4.35
N ASP A 333 -17.00 -2.38 5.63
CA ASP A 333 -16.46 -1.13 6.18
C ASP A 333 -15.01 -0.84 5.72
N GLU A 334 -14.34 -1.83 5.12
CA GLU A 334 -13.02 -1.68 4.48
C GLU A 334 -13.10 -1.08 3.07
N LEU A 335 -14.30 -1.01 2.48
CA LEU A 335 -14.54 -0.64 1.08
C LEU A 335 -15.65 0.42 0.94
N PRO A 336 -15.52 1.61 1.55
CA PRO A 336 -16.58 2.63 1.56
C PRO A 336 -16.86 3.26 0.19
N ASN A 337 -15.84 3.59 -0.62
CA ASN A 337 -16.07 4.15 -1.96
C ASN A 337 -16.71 3.10 -2.88
N PHE A 338 -16.33 1.83 -2.72
CA PHE A 338 -16.95 0.74 -3.46
C PHE A 338 -18.41 0.52 -3.04
N GLU A 339 -18.73 0.58 -1.74
CA GLU A 339 -20.12 0.51 -1.28
C GLU A 339 -20.97 1.64 -1.88
N GLN A 340 -20.46 2.87 -1.88
CA GLN A 340 -21.14 4.01 -2.49
C GLN A 340 -21.39 3.76 -3.98
N LEU A 341 -20.35 3.34 -4.73
CA LEU A 341 -20.46 3.07 -6.15
C LEU A 341 -21.50 1.99 -6.46
N ILE A 342 -21.52 0.89 -5.69
CA ILE A 342 -22.52 -0.17 -5.83
C ILE A 342 -23.92 0.36 -5.47
N THR A 343 -24.04 1.21 -4.45
CA THR A 343 -25.32 1.82 -4.06
C THR A 343 -25.90 2.66 -5.19
N GLU A 344 -25.10 3.51 -5.82
CA GLU A 344 -25.50 4.34 -6.95
C GLU A 344 -26.04 3.49 -8.11
N HIS A 345 -25.35 2.42 -8.48
CA HIS A 345 -25.76 1.55 -9.60
C HIS A 345 -26.96 0.67 -9.24
N VAL A 346 -26.97 0.03 -8.07
CA VAL A 346 -28.07 -0.84 -7.63
C VAL A 346 -29.37 -0.07 -7.43
N SER A 347 -29.30 1.23 -7.13
CA SER A 347 -30.50 2.08 -6.99
C SER A 347 -31.37 2.10 -8.25
N GLN A 348 -30.74 1.96 -9.43
CA GLN A 348 -31.36 2.03 -10.74
C GLN A 348 -31.66 0.66 -11.35
N MET A 349 -31.12 -0.42 -10.76
CA MET A 349 -31.23 -1.76 -11.31
C MET A 349 -32.49 -2.48 -10.86
N ASP A 350 -33.05 -3.30 -11.74
CA ASP A 350 -34.07 -4.27 -11.39
C ASP A 350 -33.47 -5.54 -10.74
N MET A 351 -34.32 -6.41 -10.21
CA MET A 351 -33.88 -7.64 -9.55
C MET A 351 -33.10 -8.59 -10.50
N ARG A 352 -33.43 -8.60 -11.79
CA ARG A 352 -32.77 -9.45 -12.79
C ARG A 352 -31.35 -8.96 -13.08
N GLU A 353 -31.18 -7.64 -13.20
CA GLU A 353 -29.90 -6.97 -13.38
C GLU A 353 -28.99 -7.16 -12.17
N ILE A 354 -29.54 -7.05 -10.94
CA ILE A 354 -28.81 -7.30 -9.69
C ILE A 354 -28.30 -8.76 -9.63
N LEU A 355 -29.14 -9.72 -10.00
CA LEU A 355 -28.74 -11.13 -10.07
C LEU A 355 -27.67 -11.37 -11.15
N HIS A 356 -27.79 -10.70 -12.30
CA HIS A 356 -26.79 -10.77 -13.36
C HIS A 356 -25.44 -10.20 -12.90
N LEU A 357 -25.43 -9.04 -12.24
CA LEU A 357 -24.25 -8.42 -11.63
C LEU A 357 -23.56 -9.38 -10.64
N THR A 358 -24.36 -10.08 -9.83
CA THR A 358 -23.85 -11.06 -8.88
C THR A 358 -23.17 -12.25 -9.57
N LYS A 359 -23.77 -12.73 -10.66
CA LYS A 359 -23.29 -13.89 -11.43
C LYS A 359 -22.05 -13.56 -12.26
N SER A 360 -21.98 -12.36 -12.82
CA SER A 360 -20.83 -11.88 -13.62
C SER A 360 -19.62 -11.52 -12.75
N SER A 361 -19.86 -11.16 -11.48
CA SER A 361 -18.84 -10.79 -10.50
C SER A 361 -18.47 -11.95 -9.56
N HIS A 362 -17.79 -11.65 -8.45
CA HIS A 362 -17.60 -12.63 -7.38
C HIS A 362 -18.82 -12.64 -6.45
N LEU A 363 -19.26 -13.82 -6.03
CA LEU A 363 -20.45 -14.02 -5.20
C LEU A 363 -20.50 -13.20 -3.91
N LEU A 364 -19.35 -12.85 -3.32
CA LEU A 364 -19.26 -11.98 -2.14
C LEU A 364 -19.78 -10.55 -2.38
N ILE A 365 -20.00 -10.14 -3.64
CA ILE A 365 -20.61 -8.84 -3.96
C ILE A 365 -22.01 -8.69 -3.33
N HIS A 366 -22.67 -9.80 -3.00
CA HIS A 366 -23.98 -9.79 -2.34
C HIS A 366 -23.99 -8.98 -1.03
N ILE A 367 -22.85 -8.89 -0.33
CA ILE A 367 -22.69 -8.11 0.91
C ILE A 367 -22.93 -6.62 0.61
N PHE A 368 -22.34 -6.13 -0.48
CA PHE A 368 -22.45 -4.75 -0.93
C PHE A 368 -23.82 -4.48 -1.55
N ILE A 369 -24.39 -5.44 -2.31
CA ILE A 369 -25.73 -5.32 -2.89
C ILE A 369 -26.81 -5.23 -1.80
N VAL A 370 -26.73 -6.08 -0.76
CA VAL A 370 -27.68 -6.01 0.37
C VAL A 370 -27.55 -4.67 1.08
N SER A 371 -26.32 -4.20 1.34
CA SER A 371 -26.11 -2.89 1.95
C SER A 371 -26.66 -1.77 1.09
N ALA A 372 -26.39 -1.79 -0.22
CA ALA A 372 -26.92 -0.85 -1.20
C ALA A 372 -28.45 -0.79 -1.21
N LEU A 373 -29.12 -1.94 -1.27
CA LEU A 373 -30.58 -2.02 -1.21
C LEU A 373 -31.15 -1.44 0.09
N CYS A 374 -30.48 -1.70 1.23
CA CYS A 374 -30.87 -1.10 2.50
C CYS A 374 -30.63 0.42 2.52
N ASN A 375 -29.53 0.90 1.94
CA ASN A 375 -29.18 2.33 1.84
C ASN A 375 -30.21 3.12 1.03
N VAL A 376 -30.80 2.50 0.00
CA VAL A 376 -31.86 3.11 -0.83
C VAL A 376 -33.27 2.87 -0.27
N GLY A 377 -33.40 2.39 0.96
CA GLY A 377 -34.69 2.19 1.63
C GLY A 377 -35.50 0.98 1.11
N LYS A 378 -34.84 -0.03 0.52
CA LYS A 378 -35.46 -1.26 -0.02
C LYS A 378 -35.04 -2.54 0.74
N PRO A 379 -35.23 -2.64 2.07
CA PRO A 379 -34.79 -3.81 2.85
C PRO A 379 -35.56 -5.09 2.48
N GLU A 380 -36.82 -4.99 2.08
CA GLU A 380 -37.65 -6.12 1.62
C GLU A 380 -37.07 -6.74 0.33
N THR A 381 -36.67 -5.89 -0.63
CA THR A 381 -35.98 -6.32 -1.85
C THR A 381 -34.64 -6.99 -1.50
N ALA A 382 -33.91 -6.49 -0.49
CA ALA A 382 -32.67 -7.10 -0.04
C ALA A 382 -32.87 -8.52 0.51
N LEU A 383 -33.94 -8.74 1.29
CA LEU A 383 -34.30 -10.08 1.78
C LEU A 383 -34.70 -11.00 0.62
N SER A 384 -35.55 -10.52 -0.29
CA SER A 384 -35.95 -11.27 -1.49
C SER A 384 -34.73 -11.69 -2.32
N TYR A 385 -33.77 -10.78 -2.51
CA TYR A 385 -32.51 -11.07 -3.19
C TYR A 385 -31.69 -12.18 -2.53
N LEU A 386 -31.54 -12.18 -1.21
CA LEU A 386 -30.84 -13.25 -0.50
C LEU A 386 -31.55 -14.59 -0.63
N LYS A 387 -32.89 -14.61 -0.54
CA LYS A 387 -33.69 -15.82 -0.76
C LYS A 387 -33.45 -16.37 -2.16
N THR A 388 -33.53 -15.53 -3.20
CA THR A 388 -33.30 -15.95 -4.59
C THR A 388 -31.89 -16.46 -4.81
N LEU A 389 -30.85 -15.82 -4.25
CA LEU A 389 -29.48 -16.32 -4.33
C LEU A 389 -29.31 -17.72 -3.74
N SER A 390 -29.99 -18.00 -2.62
CA SER A 390 -29.94 -19.31 -1.97
C SER A 390 -30.53 -20.43 -2.84
N HIS A 391 -31.49 -20.10 -3.71
CA HIS A 391 -32.09 -21.03 -4.67
C HIS A 391 -31.24 -21.21 -5.93
N ILE A 392 -30.57 -20.16 -6.42
CA ILE A 392 -29.78 -20.20 -7.66
C ILE A 392 -28.45 -20.96 -7.49
N PHE A 393 -27.88 -20.97 -6.28
CA PHE A 393 -26.58 -21.61 -6.01
C PHE A 393 -26.67 -22.76 -4.99
N PRO A 394 -27.44 -23.83 -5.27
CA PRO A 394 -27.73 -24.89 -4.30
C PRO A 394 -26.49 -25.72 -3.91
N ASN A 395 -25.50 -25.83 -4.80
CA ASN A 395 -24.29 -26.65 -4.61
C ASN A 395 -23.20 -25.94 -3.78
N LYS A 396 -23.36 -24.65 -3.47
CA LYS A 396 -22.48 -23.94 -2.54
C LYS A 396 -23.14 -23.93 -1.17
N THR A 397 -22.36 -24.12 -0.10
CA THR A 397 -22.96 -24.10 1.24
C THR A 397 -23.62 -22.73 1.47
N LYS A 398 -24.90 -22.74 1.87
CA LYS A 398 -25.67 -21.52 2.19
C LYS A 398 -24.91 -20.59 3.16
N LYS A 399 -24.07 -21.18 4.02
CA LYS A 399 -23.15 -20.49 4.95
C LYS A 399 -22.10 -19.60 4.27
N HIS A 400 -21.68 -19.89 3.04
CA HIS A 400 -20.77 -19.03 2.26
C HIS A 400 -21.52 -17.93 1.49
N LEU A 401 -22.78 -18.19 1.15
CA LEU A 401 -23.67 -17.29 0.39
C LEU A 401 -24.37 -16.24 1.27
N ILE A 402 -24.64 -16.59 2.53
CA ILE A 402 -25.50 -15.81 3.42
C ILE A 402 -24.72 -15.52 4.71
N LYS A 403 -24.25 -14.28 4.85
CA LYS A 403 -23.43 -13.82 5.98
C LYS A 403 -24.28 -13.09 7.02
N ASN A 404 -23.89 -13.19 8.29
CA ASN A 404 -24.53 -12.50 9.41
C ASN A 404 -24.65 -10.99 9.21
N GLN A 405 -23.64 -10.37 8.60
CA GLN A 405 -23.65 -8.94 8.30
C GLN A 405 -24.82 -8.50 7.40
N ASN A 406 -25.31 -9.38 6.51
CA ASN A 406 -26.45 -9.07 5.65
C ASN A 406 -27.72 -8.95 6.50
N PHE A 407 -27.93 -9.88 7.43
CA PHE A 407 -29.08 -9.86 8.33
C PHE A 407 -29.03 -8.67 9.28
N ILE A 408 -27.85 -8.37 9.83
CA ILE A 408 -27.65 -7.18 10.67
C ILE A 408 -28.01 -5.91 9.88
N ARG A 409 -27.59 -5.82 8.61
CA ARG A 409 -27.88 -4.65 7.76
C ARG A 409 -29.36 -4.50 7.42
N ILE A 410 -30.05 -5.60 7.11
CA ILE A 410 -31.50 -5.59 6.86
C ILE A 410 -32.27 -5.23 8.14
N LEU A 411 -31.92 -5.80 9.29
CA LEU A 411 -32.58 -5.50 10.56
C LEU A 411 -32.36 -4.05 11.00
N THR A 412 -31.15 -3.51 10.84
CA THR A 412 -30.85 -2.11 11.18
C THR A 412 -31.50 -1.09 10.25
N SER A 413 -32.09 -1.52 9.13
CA SER A 413 -32.78 -0.63 8.17
C SER A 413 -34.31 -0.74 8.23
N THR A 414 -34.86 -1.45 9.21
CA THR A 414 -36.31 -1.63 9.37
C THR A 414 -36.76 -1.40 10.81
N THR A 415 -38.00 -0.96 10.97
CA THR A 415 -38.71 -0.89 12.26
C THR A 415 -39.95 -1.79 12.28
N ASN A 416 -40.20 -2.52 11.18
CA ASN A 416 -41.34 -3.41 11.02
C ASN A 416 -41.05 -4.77 11.68
N ILE A 417 -41.82 -5.11 12.72
CA ILE A 417 -41.66 -6.35 13.51
C ILE A 417 -41.95 -7.59 12.66
N ASP A 418 -43.00 -7.57 11.84
CA ASP A 418 -43.40 -8.75 11.05
C ASP A 418 -42.31 -9.10 10.05
N PHE A 419 -41.79 -8.08 9.37
CA PHE A 419 -40.67 -8.23 8.45
C PHE A 419 -39.38 -8.65 9.19
N ALA A 420 -39.07 -8.06 10.35
CA ALA A 420 -37.91 -8.46 11.14
C ALA A 420 -37.98 -9.93 11.60
N THR A 421 -39.18 -10.41 11.92
CA THR A 421 -39.44 -11.82 12.27
C THR A 421 -39.19 -12.73 11.06
N GLU A 422 -39.64 -12.31 9.88
CA GLU A 422 -39.36 -13.01 8.62
C GLU A 422 -37.85 -13.11 8.34
N VAL A 423 -37.10 -12.01 8.53
CA VAL A 423 -35.64 -11.96 8.38
C VAL A 423 -34.97 -12.95 9.33
N LEU A 424 -35.41 -12.98 10.60
CA LEU A 424 -34.85 -13.90 11.61
C LEU A 424 -35.15 -15.37 11.28
N ASN A 425 -36.36 -15.68 10.82
CA ASN A 425 -36.74 -17.03 10.39
C ASN A 425 -35.92 -17.50 9.17
N PHE A 426 -35.69 -16.61 8.21
CA PHE A 426 -34.81 -16.89 7.09
C PHE A 426 -33.34 -17.09 7.52
N CYS A 427 -32.88 -16.35 8.52
CA CYS A 427 -31.55 -16.55 9.11
C CYS A 427 -31.42 -17.95 9.74
N ARG A 428 -32.37 -18.34 10.60
CA ARG A 428 -32.40 -19.67 11.26
C ARG A 428 -32.37 -20.81 10.24
N SER A 429 -33.28 -20.79 9.27
CA SER A 429 -33.36 -21.80 8.21
C SER A 429 -32.10 -21.88 7.34
N SER A 430 -31.37 -20.77 7.19
CA SER A 430 -30.13 -20.71 6.40
C SER A 430 -28.89 -21.18 7.18
N GLN A 431 -28.95 -21.22 8.52
CA GLN A 431 -27.81 -21.46 9.41
C GLN A 431 -27.97 -22.67 10.34
N ASN A 432 -28.90 -23.59 10.03
CA ASN A 432 -29.22 -24.77 10.84
C ASN A 432 -29.61 -24.38 12.28
N ASP A 433 -30.54 -23.43 12.41
CA ASP A 433 -31.08 -22.89 13.67
C ASP A 433 -30.09 -22.13 14.56
N HIS A 434 -28.82 -22.07 14.20
CA HIS A 434 -27.87 -21.18 14.85
C HIS A 434 -28.07 -19.74 14.40
N VAL A 435 -28.17 -18.80 15.34
CA VAL A 435 -28.21 -17.36 15.06
C VAL A 435 -27.11 -16.67 15.84
N ASP A 436 -26.29 -15.90 15.14
CA ASP A 436 -25.21 -15.11 15.73
C ASP A 436 -25.78 -14.05 16.69
N SER A 437 -25.14 -13.91 17.85
CA SER A 437 -25.51 -12.92 18.88
C SER A 437 -25.69 -11.51 18.33
N ARG A 438 -24.91 -11.09 17.33
CA ARG A 438 -25.01 -9.76 16.70
C ARG A 438 -26.29 -9.59 15.89
N VAL A 439 -26.75 -10.66 15.22
CA VAL A 439 -28.04 -10.67 14.52
C VAL A 439 -29.18 -10.58 15.54
N MET A 440 -29.08 -11.31 16.66
CA MET A 440 -30.05 -11.23 17.75
C MET A 440 -30.11 -9.83 18.38
N LYS A 441 -28.96 -9.17 18.60
CA LYS A 441 -28.92 -7.78 19.10
C LYS A 441 -29.62 -6.81 18.14
N ALA A 442 -29.36 -6.91 16.84
CA ALA A 442 -30.04 -6.09 15.84
C ALA A 442 -31.56 -6.33 15.85
N TYR A 443 -31.98 -7.59 16.01
CA TYR A 443 -33.41 -7.93 16.11
C TYR A 443 -34.06 -7.33 17.37
N VAL A 444 -33.41 -7.42 18.53
CA VAL A 444 -33.88 -6.80 19.77
C VAL A 444 -34.01 -5.28 19.63
N GLN A 445 -33.06 -4.63 18.96
CA GLN A 445 -33.14 -3.20 18.68
C GLN A 445 -34.39 -2.85 17.83
N VAL A 446 -34.75 -3.67 16.84
CA VAL A 446 -35.99 -3.47 16.06
C VAL A 446 -37.22 -3.61 16.95
N LEU A 447 -37.28 -4.63 17.80
CA LEU A 447 -38.39 -4.83 18.74
C LEU A 447 -38.55 -3.62 19.66
N LEU A 448 -37.45 -3.13 20.24
CA LEU A 448 -37.46 -2.00 21.17
C LEU A 448 -37.76 -0.65 20.49
N SER A 449 -37.47 -0.51 19.20
CA SER A 449 -37.85 0.67 18.42
C SER A 449 -39.32 0.71 18.01
N ASN A 450 -40.10 -0.35 18.30
CA ASN A 450 -41.51 -0.44 17.91
C ASN A 450 -42.43 -0.51 19.13
N ASN A 451 -43.41 0.38 19.19
CA ASN A 451 -44.33 0.50 20.34
C ASN A 451 -45.28 -0.69 20.52
N LYS A 452 -45.39 -1.58 19.51
CA LYS A 452 -46.25 -2.77 19.58
C LYS A 452 -45.55 -3.99 20.19
N SER A 453 -44.23 -3.95 20.39
CA SER A 453 -43.50 -5.06 21.00
C SER A 453 -43.87 -5.24 22.47
N SER A 454 -43.92 -6.50 22.89
CA SER A 454 -44.28 -6.93 24.24
C SER A 454 -43.13 -7.69 24.90
N TRP A 455 -43.27 -7.97 26.20
CA TRP A 455 -42.28 -8.74 26.95
C TRP A 455 -42.06 -10.15 26.37
N SER A 456 -43.12 -10.80 25.90
CA SER A 456 -43.02 -12.15 25.29
C SER A 456 -42.14 -12.17 24.04
N ASP A 457 -42.10 -11.08 23.28
CA ASP A 457 -41.28 -10.97 22.06
C ASP A 457 -39.79 -10.85 22.40
N LEU A 458 -39.47 -10.25 23.55
CA LEU A 458 -38.11 -9.94 24.00
C LEU A 458 -37.47 -11.07 24.83
N GLN A 459 -38.28 -11.89 25.49
CA GLN A 459 -37.79 -12.89 26.45
C GLN A 459 -36.81 -13.89 25.81
N GLN A 460 -37.17 -14.49 24.67
CA GLN A 460 -36.31 -15.47 24.00
C GLN A 460 -35.03 -14.84 23.40
N PRO A 461 -35.10 -13.71 22.66
CA PRO A 461 -33.91 -13.03 22.16
C PRO A 461 -32.95 -12.55 23.26
N LEU A 462 -33.45 -11.97 24.35
CA LEU A 462 -32.60 -11.49 25.45
C LEU A 462 -31.89 -12.64 26.16
N ALA A 463 -32.60 -13.74 26.44
CA ALA A 463 -31.98 -14.95 27.01
C ALA A 463 -30.91 -15.56 26.09
N ALA A 464 -31.09 -15.45 24.76
CA ALA A 464 -30.09 -15.90 23.80
C ALA A 464 -28.82 -15.02 23.80
N ILE A 465 -28.98 -13.69 23.95
CA ILE A 465 -27.86 -12.75 24.06
C ILE A 465 -27.09 -12.96 25.35
N GLU A 466 -27.79 -13.11 26.47
CA GLU A 466 -27.20 -13.33 27.80
C GLU A 466 -26.27 -14.55 27.85
N LYS A 467 -26.70 -15.65 27.20
CA LYS A 467 -25.92 -16.90 27.10
C LYS A 467 -24.73 -16.82 26.14
N SER A 468 -24.59 -15.74 25.37
CA SER A 468 -23.51 -15.58 24.40
C SER A 468 -22.23 -15.05 25.06
N LYS A 469 -21.06 -15.47 24.54
CA LYS A 469 -19.75 -14.97 25.02
C LYS A 469 -19.56 -13.45 24.82
N ASN A 470 -20.40 -12.82 24.00
CA ASN A 470 -20.32 -11.42 23.63
C ASN A 470 -21.69 -10.78 23.93
N ASN A 471 -22.09 -10.77 25.20
CA ASN A 471 -23.45 -10.44 25.64
C ASN A 471 -23.76 -8.93 25.69
N ASN A 472 -22.78 -8.04 25.54
CA ASN A 472 -22.99 -6.59 25.61
C ASN A 472 -24.03 -6.08 24.59
N LEU A 473 -25.20 -5.64 25.05
CA LEU A 473 -26.24 -5.04 24.21
C LEU A 473 -26.23 -3.52 24.42
N THR A 474 -25.92 -2.78 23.37
CA THR A 474 -25.96 -1.31 23.39
C THR A 474 -27.30 -0.82 22.84
N LEU A 475 -27.98 0.03 23.61
CA LEU A 475 -29.28 0.60 23.29
C LEU A 475 -29.22 2.13 23.27
N THR A 476 -30.06 2.76 22.45
CA THR A 476 -30.32 4.20 22.58
C THR A 476 -31.09 4.51 23.87
N LYS A 477 -31.08 5.76 24.31
CA LYS A 477 -31.86 6.20 25.47
C LYS A 477 -33.35 5.83 25.35
N GLU A 478 -33.94 6.07 24.18
CA GLU A 478 -35.34 5.73 23.89
C GLU A 478 -35.62 4.22 23.97
N GLN A 479 -34.73 3.40 23.40
CA GLN A 479 -34.85 1.94 23.46
C GLN A 479 -34.70 1.42 24.88
N TYR A 480 -33.82 2.03 25.68
CA TYR A 480 -33.63 1.66 27.08
C TYR A 480 -34.84 2.04 27.94
N GLU A 481 -35.38 3.25 27.78
CA GLU A 481 -36.63 3.66 28.44
C GLU A 481 -37.80 2.75 28.04
N ARG A 482 -37.87 2.34 26.78
CA ARG A 482 -38.88 1.38 26.31
C ARG A 482 -38.69 0.01 26.94
N LEU A 483 -37.46 -0.48 27.00
CA LEU A 483 -37.15 -1.75 27.66
C LEU A 483 -37.61 -1.69 29.12
N GLN A 484 -37.25 -0.65 29.87
CA GLN A 484 -37.67 -0.45 31.26
C GLN A 484 -39.19 -0.56 31.39
N LYS A 485 -39.95 0.19 30.57
CA LYS A 485 -41.42 0.15 30.56
C LYS A 485 -42.00 -1.24 30.31
N ILE A 486 -41.42 -2.00 29.38
CA ILE A 486 -41.87 -3.38 29.08
C ILE A 486 -41.50 -4.34 30.23
N THR A 487 -40.39 -4.08 30.93
CA THR A 487 -39.87 -4.94 32.01
C THR A 487 -40.29 -4.53 33.41
N GLU A 488 -41.08 -3.47 33.58
CA GLU A 488 -41.54 -2.93 34.89
C GLU A 488 -42.19 -3.99 35.80
N HIS A 489 -42.74 -5.06 35.21
CA HIS A 489 -43.39 -6.16 35.94
C HIS A 489 -42.51 -7.42 36.09
N THR A 490 -41.24 -7.37 35.69
CA THR A 490 -40.33 -8.51 35.71
C THR A 490 -39.15 -8.24 36.65
N ASN A 491 -38.83 -9.19 37.52
CA ASN A 491 -37.71 -9.08 38.49
C ASN A 491 -36.31 -9.26 37.85
N ASN A 492 -36.18 -9.06 36.54
CA ASN A 492 -34.94 -9.37 35.81
C ASN A 492 -34.03 -8.14 35.74
N SER A 493 -32.82 -8.24 36.31
CA SER A 493 -31.75 -7.25 36.10
C SER A 493 -30.85 -7.67 34.94
N TYR A 494 -30.82 -6.89 33.85
CA TYR A 494 -29.96 -7.17 32.70
C TYR A 494 -28.60 -6.47 32.79
N ASN A 495 -27.64 -7.11 33.46
CA ASN A 495 -26.30 -6.55 33.70
C ASN A 495 -25.45 -6.38 32.43
N PHE A 496 -25.88 -6.92 31.29
CA PHE A 496 -25.18 -6.85 29.99
C PHE A 496 -25.71 -5.72 29.07
N ILE A 497 -26.65 -4.90 29.54
CA ILE A 497 -27.24 -3.81 28.77
C ILE A 497 -26.54 -2.48 29.08
N HIS A 498 -26.12 -1.78 28.05
CA HIS A 498 -25.45 -0.49 28.14
C HIS A 498 -26.21 0.57 27.34
N VAL A 499 -26.32 1.78 27.89
CA VAL A 499 -26.97 2.92 27.22
C VAL A 499 -25.91 3.72 26.48
N HIS A 500 -26.13 3.95 25.19
CA HIS A 500 -25.32 4.88 24.41
C HIS A 500 -25.80 6.31 24.71
N ASN A 501 -24.91 7.14 25.25
CA ASN A 501 -25.16 8.58 25.39
C ASN A 501 -25.13 9.28 24.04
#